data_AF-A0A7R9AFP7-F1
#
_entry.id   AF-A0A7R9AFP7-F1
#
_cell.length_a   1.000
_cell.length_b   1.000
_cell.length_c   1.000
_cell.angle_alpha   90.00
_cell.angle_beta   90.00
_cell.angle_gamma   90.00
#
_symmetry.space_group_name_H-M   'P 1'
#
loop_
_entity.id
_entity.type
_entity.pdbx_description
1 polymer ?
#
loop_
_entity_poly.entity_id
_entity_poly.type
_entity_poly.pdbx_seq_one_letter_code
_entity_poly.pdbx_strand_id
1 'polypeptide(L)'
;MLSINSAFDELRVHVPTFPYEKRLSKIDTLRLAIAYIALLKDILSSEMNPVTFVAKCLRGEVKASRVADWNTSDLTARLTWINWENLGVNPNCRAAFAALSFVHQERERGHDE
;
A
#
# COMPACT_ATOMS: atom_id res chain seq x y z
N MET A 1 -30.48 -7.38 -6.25
CA MET A 1 -30.30 -7.56 -4.79
C MET A 1 -28.82 -7.54 -4.49
N LEU A 2 -28.38 -6.74 -3.52
CA LEU A 2 -26.98 -6.69 -3.09
C LEU A 2 -26.68 -7.97 -2.30
N SER A 3 -25.90 -8.88 -2.91
CA SER A 3 -25.38 -10.06 -2.22
C SER A 3 -24.03 -9.73 -1.59
N ILE A 4 -23.66 -10.45 -0.54
CA ILE A 4 -22.33 -10.31 0.09
C ILE A 4 -21.20 -10.52 -0.93
N ASN A 5 -21.38 -11.42 -1.91
CA ASN A 5 -20.38 -11.67 -2.94
C ASN A 5 -20.23 -10.46 -3.87
N SER A 6 -21.34 -9.79 -4.21
CA SER A 6 -21.33 -8.56 -5.00
C SER A 6 -20.62 -7.42 -4.27
N ALA A 7 -20.85 -7.26 -2.96
CA ALA A 7 -20.14 -6.28 -2.14
C ALA A 7 -18.63 -6.57 -2.06
N PHE A 8 -18.23 -7.84 -2.01
CA PHE A 8 -16.83 -8.24 -2.08
C PHE A 8 -16.20 -7.95 -3.45
N ASP A 9 -16.96 -8.08 -4.55
CA ASP A 9 -16.47 -7.73 -5.89
C ASP A 9 -16.32 -6.23 -6.05
N GLU A 10 -17.22 -5.44 -5.47
CA GLU A 10 -17.08 -3.99 -5.38
C GLU A 10 -15.88 -3.58 -4.52
N LEU A 11 -15.65 -4.21 -3.37
CA LEU A 11 -14.47 -3.92 -2.55
C LEU A 11 -13.16 -4.22 -3.30
N ARG A 12 -13.12 -5.28 -4.11
CA ARG A 12 -11.91 -5.67 -4.85
C ARG A 12 -11.47 -4.64 -5.89
N VAL A 13 -12.38 -3.84 -6.44
CA VAL A 13 -11.99 -2.78 -7.39
C VAL A 13 -11.32 -1.59 -6.70
N HIS A 14 -11.42 -1.48 -5.38
CA HIS A 14 -10.88 -0.37 -4.59
C HIS A 14 -9.57 -0.69 -3.88
N VAL A 15 -9.24 -1.97 -3.68
CA VAL A 15 -7.95 -2.38 -3.12
C VAL A 15 -6.89 -2.48 -4.22
N PRO A 16 -5.61 -2.22 -3.91
CA PRO A 16 -4.56 -2.30 -4.93
C PRO A 16 -4.31 -3.75 -5.36
N THR A 17 -4.46 -4.03 -6.65
CA THR A 17 -4.27 -5.37 -7.23
C THR A 17 -3.22 -5.35 -8.34
N PHE A 18 -2.54 -6.48 -8.56
CA PHE A 18 -1.65 -6.61 -9.72
C PHE A 18 -2.46 -6.67 -11.03
N PRO A 19 -1.90 -6.22 -12.18
CA PRO A 19 -2.61 -6.20 -13.46
C PRO A 19 -3.16 -7.56 -13.92
N TYR A 20 -2.55 -8.66 -13.45
CA TYR A 20 -2.94 -10.03 -13.78
C TYR A 20 -3.22 -10.87 -12.52
N GLU A 21 -3.59 -10.21 -11.42
CA GLU A 21 -3.81 -10.92 -10.17
C GLU A 21 -5.02 -11.85 -10.26
N LYS A 22 -4.89 -13.06 -9.70
CA LYS A 22 -6.05 -13.91 -9.45
C LYS A 22 -6.95 -13.23 -8.43
N ARG A 23 -8.26 -13.48 -8.53
CA ARG A 23 -9.24 -12.93 -7.58
C ARG A 23 -8.83 -13.27 -6.15
N LEU A 24 -8.59 -12.22 -5.34
CA LEU A 24 -8.24 -12.34 -3.93
C LEU A 24 -9.32 -13.10 -3.16
N SER A 25 -8.89 -13.94 -2.20
CA SER A 25 -9.81 -14.60 -1.28
C SER A 25 -10.57 -13.57 -0.44
N LYS A 26 -11.68 -13.96 0.20
CA LYS A 26 -12.44 -13.04 1.07
C LYS A 26 -11.58 -12.50 2.22
N ILE A 27 -10.76 -13.36 2.82
CA ILE A 27 -9.90 -12.96 3.94
C ILE A 27 -8.77 -12.04 3.47
N ASP A 28 -8.15 -12.32 2.33
CA ASP A 28 -7.06 -11.48 1.80
C ASP A 28 -7.59 -10.12 1.37
N THR A 29 -8.78 -10.08 0.76
CA THR A 29 -9.46 -8.82 0.40
C THR A 29 -9.69 -7.95 1.63
N LEU A 30 -10.17 -8.52 2.75
CA LEU A 30 -10.41 -7.77 3.98
C LEU A 30 -9.10 -7.29 4.62
N ARG A 31 -8.08 -8.16 4.70
CA ARG A 31 -6.77 -7.81 5.27
C ARG A 31 -6.12 -6.67 4.49
N LEU A 32 -6.13 -6.77 3.16
CA LEU A 32 -5.58 -5.74 2.29
C LEU A 32 -6.37 -4.43 2.39
N ALA A 33 -7.70 -4.49 2.43
CA ALA A 33 -8.53 -3.30 2.63
C ALA A 33 -8.23 -2.58 3.95
N ILE A 34 -8.07 -3.33 5.06
CA ILE A 34 -7.74 -2.75 6.37
C ILE A 34 -6.39 -2.04 6.33
N ALA A 35 -5.35 -2.72 5.83
CA ALA A 35 -4.02 -2.14 5.70
C ALA A 35 -4.03 -0.91 4.78
N TYR A 36 -4.75 -0.97 3.67
CA TYR A 36 -4.84 0.13 2.72
C TYR A 36 -5.57 1.34 3.30
N ILE A 37 -6.66 1.14 4.05
CA ILE A 37 -7.34 2.23 4.78
C ILE A 37 -6.40 2.86 5.81
N ALA A 38 -5.61 2.05 6.54
CA ALA A 38 -4.65 2.57 7.51
C ALA A 38 -3.58 3.44 6.84
N LEU A 39 -3.04 3.00 5.68
CA LEU A 39 -2.12 3.80 4.88
C LEU A 39 -2.73 5.14 4.45
N LEU A 40 -3.95 5.12 3.90
CA LEU A 40 -4.62 6.34 3.42
C LEU A 40 -4.91 7.31 4.57
N LYS A 41 -5.31 6.81 5.75
CA LYS A 41 -5.51 7.64 6.95
C LYS A 41 -4.22 8.31 7.41
N ASP A 42 -3.11 7.59 7.38
CA ASP A 42 -1.80 8.12 7.75
C ASP A 42 -1.32 9.17 6.74
N ILE A 43 -1.52 8.94 5.45
CA ILE A 43 -1.24 9.92 4.39
C ILE A 43 -2.05 11.20 4.62
N LEU A 44 -3.37 11.07 4.85
CA LEU A 44 -4.26 12.22 5.08
C LEU A 44 -3.93 12.99 6.37
N SER A 45 -3.40 12.30 7.38
CA SER A 45 -2.97 12.93 8.63
C SER A 45 -1.59 13.60 8.51
N SER A 46 -0.85 13.32 7.44
CA SER A 46 0.46 13.92 7.17
C SER A 46 0.33 15.20 6.35
N GLU A 47 1.11 16.22 6.69
CA GLU A 47 1.21 17.45 5.90
C GLU A 47 2.16 17.32 4.69
N MET A 48 2.71 16.11 4.46
CA MET A 48 3.68 15.84 3.40
C MET A 48 3.00 15.26 2.15
N ASN A 49 3.71 15.36 1.02
CA ASN A 49 3.31 14.62 -0.17
C ASN A 49 3.22 13.09 0.15
N PRO A 50 2.17 12.39 -0.31
CA PRO A 50 1.95 10.96 -0.01
C PRO A 50 3.17 10.07 -0.31
N VAL A 51 3.86 10.31 -1.42
CA VAL A 51 5.04 9.53 -1.82
C VAL A 51 6.16 9.71 -0.82
N THR A 52 6.43 10.97 -0.47
CA THR A 52 7.49 11.32 0.49
C THR A 52 7.19 10.75 1.86
N PHE A 53 5.93 10.80 2.30
CA PHE A 53 5.51 10.20 3.56
C PHE A 53 5.79 8.69 3.59
N VAL A 54 5.29 7.93 2.61
CA VAL A 54 5.49 6.48 2.52
C VAL A 54 6.98 6.14 2.44
N ALA A 55 7.75 6.88 1.65
CA ALA A 55 9.19 6.69 1.52
C ALA A 55 9.93 6.87 2.86
N LYS A 56 9.58 7.91 3.62
CA LYS A 56 10.16 8.18 4.93
C LYS A 56 9.76 7.11 5.96
N CYS A 57 8.51 6.64 5.91
CA CYS A 57 8.04 5.55 6.76
C CYS A 57 8.82 4.25 6.49
N LEU A 58 9.01 3.86 5.23
CA LEU A 58 9.78 2.66 4.86
C LEU A 58 11.26 2.76 5.25
N ARG A 59 11.85 3.96 5.20
CA ARG A 59 13.21 4.20 5.71
C ARG A 59 13.31 4.22 7.24
N GLY A 60 12.18 4.24 7.95
CA GLY A 60 12.13 4.32 9.41
C GLY A 60 12.38 5.73 9.97
N GLU A 61 12.32 6.76 9.12
CA GLU A 61 12.51 8.16 9.50
C GLU A 61 11.27 8.74 10.19
N VAL A 62 10.10 8.14 9.96
CA VAL A 62 8.83 8.54 10.57
C VAL A 62 8.30 7.40 11.43
N LYS A 63 8.37 7.56 12.75
CA LYS A 63 7.68 6.69 13.71
C LYS A 63 6.25 7.19 13.89
N ALA A 64 5.39 6.99 12.89
CA ALA A 64 3.97 7.06 13.17
C ALA A 64 3.60 5.75 13.90
N SER A 65 2.98 5.86 15.08
CA SER A 65 2.49 4.70 15.86
C SER A 65 1.59 3.75 15.05
N ARG A 66 1.08 4.22 13.90
CA ARG A 66 0.18 3.53 12.96
C ARG A 66 0.87 2.97 11.71
N VAL A 67 2.17 3.25 11.50
CA VAL A 67 2.91 2.69 10.35
C VAL A 67 2.95 1.17 10.41
N ALA A 68 2.94 0.60 11.63
CA ALA A 68 2.85 -0.85 11.82
C ALA A 68 1.57 -1.47 11.24
N ASP A 69 0.47 -0.71 11.15
CA ASP A 69 -0.84 -1.25 10.75
C ASP A 69 -0.96 -1.44 9.23
N TRP A 70 -0.25 -0.64 8.44
CA TRP A 70 -0.25 -0.74 6.98
C TRP A 70 1.03 -1.32 6.39
N ASN A 71 2.15 -1.31 7.12
CA ASN A 71 3.44 -1.83 6.63
C ASN A 71 3.49 -3.36 6.63
N THR A 72 2.61 -3.98 5.85
CA THR A 72 2.60 -5.42 5.57
C THR A 72 3.35 -5.68 4.27
N SER A 73 4.04 -6.82 4.17
CA SER A 73 4.75 -7.23 2.96
C SER A 73 3.86 -7.27 1.71
N ASP A 74 2.60 -7.68 1.88
CA ASP A 74 1.61 -7.70 0.79
C ASP A 74 1.27 -6.28 0.30
N LEU A 75 0.97 -5.33 1.20
CA LEU A 75 0.66 -3.96 0.78
C LEU A 75 1.90 -3.23 0.23
N THR A 76 3.09 -3.44 0.81
CA THR A 76 4.32 -2.81 0.33
C THR A 76 4.70 -3.27 -1.08
N ALA A 77 4.50 -4.55 -1.41
CA ALA A 77 4.68 -5.08 -2.75
C ALA A 77 3.69 -4.48 -3.79
N ARG A 78 2.54 -4.00 -3.32
CA ARG A 78 1.48 -3.41 -4.15
C ARG A 78 1.58 -1.89 -4.30
N LEU A 79 2.50 -1.21 -3.62
CA LEU A 79 2.58 0.26 -3.62
C LEU A 79 2.73 0.85 -5.02
N THR A 80 3.48 0.20 -5.91
CA THR A 80 3.68 0.65 -7.30
C THR A 80 2.43 0.54 -8.18
N TRP A 81 1.42 -0.20 -7.70
CA TRP A 81 0.16 -0.48 -8.37
C TRP A 81 -1.03 0.32 -7.82
N ILE A 82 -0.83 1.06 -6.73
CA ILE A 82 -1.82 2.03 -6.26
C ILE A 82 -2.01 3.10 -7.35
N ASN A 83 -3.26 3.48 -7.60
CA ASN A 83 -3.56 4.65 -8.42
C ASN A 83 -3.30 5.93 -7.61
N TRP A 84 -2.06 6.39 -7.63
CA TRP A 84 -1.62 7.60 -6.95
C TRP A 84 -2.18 8.89 -7.57
N GLU A 85 -2.65 8.85 -8.81
CA GLU A 85 -3.29 10.02 -9.46
C GLU A 85 -4.58 10.39 -8.73
N ASN A 86 -5.33 9.39 -8.24
CA ASN A 86 -6.51 9.61 -7.40
C ASN A 86 -6.18 10.28 -6.05
N LEU A 87 -4.91 10.27 -5.65
CA LEU A 87 -4.41 10.94 -4.45
C LEU A 87 -3.73 12.29 -4.77
N GLY A 88 -3.88 12.79 -6.00
CA GLY A 88 -3.29 14.06 -6.44
C GLY A 88 -1.77 14.00 -6.61
N VAL A 89 -1.19 12.80 -6.72
CA VAL A 89 0.25 12.61 -6.92
C VAL A 89 0.56 12.51 -8.41
N ASN A 90 1.59 13.23 -8.86
CA ASN A 90 2.02 13.19 -10.25
C ASN A 90 2.61 11.80 -10.62
N PRO A 91 2.21 11.19 -11.75
CA PRO A 91 2.69 9.88 -12.19
C PRO A 91 4.21 9.79 -12.41
N ASN A 92 4.91 10.92 -12.59
CA ASN A 92 6.38 10.96 -12.66
C ASN A 92 7.06 10.50 -11.35
N CYS A 93 6.33 10.42 -10.24
CA CYS A 93 6.82 9.87 -8.97
C CYS A 93 6.87 8.33 -8.95
N ARG A 94 6.31 7.61 -9.94
CA ARG A 94 6.30 6.13 -10.01
C ARG A 94 7.70 5.51 -9.95
N ALA A 95 8.71 6.16 -10.54
CA ALA A 95 10.09 5.70 -10.48
C ALA A 95 10.67 5.71 -9.06
N ALA A 96 10.27 6.67 -8.21
CA ALA A 96 10.68 6.71 -6.82
C ALA A 96 10.11 5.53 -6.03
N PHE A 97 8.88 5.08 -6.35
CA PHE A 97 8.26 3.93 -5.71
C PHE A 97 8.94 2.60 -6.09
N ALA A 98 9.32 2.41 -7.35
CA ALA A 98 10.07 1.23 -7.77
C ALA A 98 11.40 1.09 -7.01
N ALA A 99 12.10 2.20 -6.80
CA ALA A 99 13.33 2.23 -6.01
C ALA A 99 13.09 1.90 -4.52
N LEU A 100 11.98 2.38 -3.93
CA LEU A 100 11.65 2.15 -2.52
C LEU A 100 11.24 0.70 -2.23
N SER A 101 10.46 0.06 -3.12
CA SER A 101 10.14 -1.36 -3.01
C SER A 101 11.40 -2.23 -3.07
N PHE A 102 12.39 -1.83 -3.89
CA PHE A 102 13.68 -2.52 -3.98
C PHE A 102 14.50 -2.40 -2.69
N VAL A 103 14.56 -1.20 -2.10
CA VAL A 103 15.28 -0.97 -0.83
C VAL A 103 14.68 -1.75 0.34
N HIS A 104 13.35 -1.88 0.41
CA HIS A 104 12.70 -2.71 1.44
C HIS A 104 13.03 -4.19 1.29
N GLN A 105 13.08 -4.70 0.05
CA GLN A 105 13.44 -6.10 -0.26
C GLN A 105 14.91 -6.43 0.07
N GLU A 106 15.82 -5.47 0.00
CA GLU A 106 17.23 -5.63 0.41
C GLU A 106 17.39 -5.59 1.94
N ARG A 107 16.61 -4.75 2.65
CA ARG A 107 16.70 -4.64 4.11
C ARG A 107 16.26 -5.90 4.86
N GLU A 108 15.30 -6.65 4.32
CA GLU A 108 14.90 -7.96 4.88
C GLU A 108 15.87 -9.09 4.53
N ARG A 109 16.78 -8.91 3.56
CA ARG A 109 17.82 -9.89 3.19
C ARG A 109 19.14 -9.71 3.95
N GLY A 110 19.35 -8.57 4.59
CA GLY A 110 20.59 -8.24 5.32
C GLY A 110 20.58 -8.57 6.81
N HIS A 111 19.63 -9.38 7.30
CA HIS A 111 19.51 -9.74 8.72
C HIS A 111 19.83 -11.23 8.99
N ASP A 112 20.59 -11.86 8.10
CA ASP A 112 21.04 -13.27 8.20
C ASP A 112 22.57 -13.40 8.00
N GLU A 113 23.37 -12.44 8.48
CA GLU A 113 24.84 -12.58 8.65
C GLU A 113 25.29 -12.29 10.09
#